data_AF-A0A0C2FH76-F1
#
_entry.id   AF-A0A0C2FH76-F1
#
_cell.length_a   1.000
_cell.length_b   1.000
_cell.length_c   1.000
_cell.angle_alpha   90.00
_cell.angle_beta   90.00
_cell.angle_gamma   90.00
#
_symmetry.space_group_name_H-M   'P 1'
#
loop_
_entity.id
_entity.type
_entity.pdbx_description
1 polymer ?
#
loop_
_entity_poly.entity_id
_entity_poly.type
_entity_poly.pdbx_seq_one_letter_code
_entity_poly.pdbx_strand_id
1 'polypeptide(L)'
;PIPDGACALRLDPLQISDEVDGNRFGLQPNSRLEYEIVPDSFDKSGTFTLQLRPTASNGVILFATNDKHTDHIGLFLLNGRVVLSFDTGAGQ
;
A
#
# COMPACT_ATOMS: atom_id res chain seq x y z
N PRO A 1 8.37 -22.82 30.82
CA PRO A 1 7.09 -22.65 30.10
C PRO A 1 6.27 -21.51 30.75
N ILE A 2 5.90 -20.49 29.99
CA ILE A 2 5.06 -19.39 30.49
C ILE A 2 3.62 -19.91 30.58
N PRO A 3 2.94 -19.84 31.74
CA PRO A 3 1.56 -20.32 31.88
C PRO A 3 0.59 -19.53 30.99
N ASP A 4 -0.41 -20.21 30.42
CA ASP A 4 -1.52 -19.56 29.71
C ASP A 4 -2.25 -18.60 30.69
N GLY A 5 -2.30 -17.31 30.33
CA GLY A 5 -2.88 -16.25 31.17
C GLY A 5 -1.88 -15.42 31.97
N ALA A 6 -0.58 -15.72 31.92
CA ALA A 6 0.44 -14.81 32.43
C ALA A 6 0.49 -13.53 31.57
N CYS A 7 0.58 -12.35 32.21
CA CYS A 7 0.72 -11.04 31.55
C CYS A 7 2.10 -10.85 30.87
N ALA A 8 2.76 -11.94 30.48
CA ALA A 8 4.06 -11.92 29.86
C ALA A 8 3.92 -11.89 28.33
N LEU A 9 4.68 -10.99 27.70
CA LEU A 9 4.81 -10.97 26.25
C LEU A 9 5.31 -12.34 25.76
N ARG A 10 4.85 -12.78 24.58
CA ARG A 10 5.37 -13.99 23.95
C ARG A 10 6.87 -13.85 23.70
N LEU A 11 7.61 -14.94 23.95
CA LEU A 11 9.05 -15.00 23.69
C LEU A 11 9.35 -14.95 22.19
N ASP A 12 8.52 -15.62 21.41
CA ASP A 12 8.57 -15.59 19.95
C ASP A 12 7.47 -14.66 19.41
N PRO A 13 7.80 -13.77 18.46
CA PRO A 13 6.79 -12.97 17.79
C PRO A 13 5.81 -13.89 17.07
N LEU A 14 4.54 -13.48 17.02
CA LEU A 14 3.57 -14.11 16.14
C LEU A 14 4.09 -14.00 14.70
N GLN A 15 4.58 -15.12 14.16
CA GLN A 15 4.89 -15.18 12.76
C GLN A 15 3.58 -15.07 11.99
N ILE A 16 3.50 -14.04 11.14
CA ILE A 16 2.50 -14.02 10.08
C ILE A 16 2.85 -15.25 9.24
N SER A 17 1.92 -16.21 9.15
CA SER A 17 2.15 -17.50 8.51
C SER A 17 2.91 -17.35 7.19
N ASP A 18 3.87 -18.25 6.93
CA ASP A 18 4.62 -18.31 5.66
C ASP A 18 3.71 -18.48 4.42
N GLU A 19 2.42 -18.72 4.62
CA GLU A 19 1.39 -18.78 3.58
C GLU A 19 1.04 -17.41 2.95
N VAL A 20 1.46 -16.28 3.54
CA VAL A 20 1.14 -14.94 3.04
C VAL A 20 2.42 -14.17 2.72
N ASP A 21 2.86 -14.26 1.45
CA ASP A 21 3.91 -13.39 0.91
C ASP A 21 3.39 -11.95 0.80
N GLY A 22 4.18 -10.97 1.24
CA GLY A 22 3.78 -9.57 1.27
C GLY A 22 4.85 -8.62 1.79
N ASN A 23 4.79 -7.37 1.31
CA ASN A 23 5.72 -6.31 1.69
C ASN A 23 5.13 -5.44 2.80
N ARG A 24 5.91 -5.18 3.86
CA ARG A 24 5.50 -4.31 4.97
C ARG A 24 6.02 -2.89 4.77
N PHE A 25 5.10 -1.94 4.61
CA PHE A 25 5.40 -0.51 4.48
C PHE A 25 5.15 0.27 5.78
N GLY A 26 5.59 1.52 5.82
CA GLY A 26 5.33 2.46 6.93
C GLY A 26 6.23 2.32 8.16
N LEU A 27 7.34 1.57 8.09
CA LEU A 27 8.39 1.61 9.12
C LEU A 27 9.20 2.92 9.08
N GLN A 28 9.30 3.51 7.90
CA GLN A 28 9.92 4.80 7.64
C GLN A 28 8.95 5.65 6.80
N PRO A 29 8.99 6.99 6.90
CA PRO A 29 8.06 7.86 6.18
C PRO A 29 8.03 7.68 4.66
N ASN A 30 9.14 7.22 4.06
CA ASN A 30 9.35 7.08 2.62
C ASN A 30 9.53 5.61 2.17
N SER A 31 9.09 4.66 3.00
CA SER A 31 9.07 3.23 2.67
C SER A 31 8.19 3.00 1.45
N ARG A 32 8.80 2.60 0.32
CA ARG A 32 8.13 2.45 -0.97
C ARG A 32 8.85 1.44 -1.86
N LEU A 33 8.11 0.93 -2.84
CA LEU A 33 8.62 0.13 -3.94
C LEU A 33 8.39 0.92 -5.24
N GLU A 34 9.46 1.13 -6.01
CA GLU A 34 9.40 1.87 -7.28
C GLU A 34 9.63 0.90 -8.44
N TYR A 35 8.88 1.13 -9.53
CA TYR A 35 9.00 0.39 -10.77
C TYR A 35 9.35 1.38 -11.88
N GLU A 36 10.48 1.16 -12.56
CA GLU A 36 10.93 2.05 -13.63
C GLU A 36 10.16 1.82 -14.95
N ILE A 37 9.67 0.60 -15.18
CA ILE A 37 8.99 0.22 -16.41
C ILE A 37 7.49 0.21 -16.17
N VAL A 38 6.81 1.20 -16.74
CA VAL A 38 5.34 1.24 -16.78
C VAL A 38 4.89 0.58 -18.08
N PRO A 39 3.89 -0.32 -18.08
CA PRO A 39 3.41 -0.95 -19.31
C PRO A 39 2.89 0.10 -20.31
N ASP A 40 3.14 -0.12 -21.61
CA ASP A 40 2.64 0.74 -22.71
C ASP A 40 1.12 0.85 -22.77
N SER A 41 0.39 0.02 -22.03
CA SER A 41 -1.07 0.08 -21.94
C SER A 41 -1.57 1.03 -20.85
N PHE A 42 -0.69 1.52 -19.97
CA PHE A 42 -1.08 2.29 -18.79
C PHE A 42 -1.78 3.62 -19.14
N ASP A 43 -1.45 4.20 -20.29
CA ASP A 43 -2.08 5.40 -20.85
C ASP A 43 -3.50 5.14 -21.40
N LYS A 44 -3.87 3.88 -21.65
CA LYS A 44 -5.15 3.47 -22.24
C LYS A 44 -6.08 2.80 -21.23
N SER A 45 -5.54 1.84 -20.49
CA SER A 45 -6.30 1.01 -19.54
C SER A 45 -5.34 0.27 -18.60
N GLY A 46 -5.68 0.24 -17.31
CA GLY A 46 -4.93 -0.50 -16.30
C GLY A 46 -5.86 -1.15 -15.29
N THR A 47 -5.49 -2.36 -14.87
CA THR A 47 -6.15 -3.08 -13.77
C THR A 47 -5.11 -3.37 -12.71
N PHE A 48 -5.40 -2.99 -11.46
CA PHE A 48 -4.55 -3.28 -10.31
C PHE A 48 -5.34 -4.17 -9.35
N THR A 49 -4.71 -5.25 -8.91
CA THR A 49 -5.25 -6.15 -7.89
C THR A 49 -4.25 -6.23 -6.75
N LEU A 50 -4.72 -6.01 -5.53
CA LEU A 50 -3.88 -5.98 -4.34
C LEU A 50 -4.68 -6.46 -3.12
N GLN A 51 -3.97 -7.05 -2.16
CA GLN A 51 -4.50 -7.40 -0.84
C GLN A 51 -3.86 -6.48 0.20
N LEU A 52 -4.68 -5.89 1.06
CA LEU A 52 -4.23 -4.92 2.06
C LEU A 52 -4.60 -5.39 3.47
N ARG A 53 -3.67 -5.16 4.40
CA ARG A 53 -3.90 -5.32 5.83
C ARG A 53 -3.35 -4.09 6.58
N PRO A 54 -3.98 -2.91 6.43
CA PRO A 54 -3.52 -1.70 7.09
C PRO A 54 -3.93 -1.69 8.57
N THR A 55 -3.04 -1.21 9.42
CA THR A 55 -3.37 -0.84 10.81
C THR A 55 -3.52 0.68 10.97
N ALA A 56 -2.95 1.47 10.05
CA ALA A 56 -3.10 2.91 10.00
C ALA A 56 -4.43 3.32 9.35
N SER A 57 -4.93 4.51 9.69
CA SER A 57 -6.14 5.06 9.05
C SER A 57 -5.86 5.83 7.77
N ASN A 58 -4.61 6.27 7.56
CA ASN A 58 -4.21 7.09 6.41
C ASN A 58 -2.89 6.60 5.81
N GLY A 59 -2.73 6.74 4.49
CA GLY A 59 -1.48 6.43 3.80
C GLY A 59 -1.61 6.33 2.28
N VAL A 60 -0.48 6.37 1.58
CA VAL A 60 -0.40 6.10 0.14
C VAL A 60 -0.24 4.60 -0.10
N ILE A 61 -1.07 4.04 -0.99
CA ILE A 61 -1.00 2.61 -1.38
C ILE A 61 -0.29 2.47 -2.73
N LEU A 62 -0.70 3.28 -3.72
CA LEU A 62 -0.13 3.32 -5.06
C LEU A 62 -0.17 4.76 -5.57
N PHE A 63 0.86 5.20 -6.27
CA PHE A 63 0.88 6.50 -6.92
C PHE A 63 1.70 6.44 -8.20
N ALA A 64 1.16 6.99 -9.28
CA ALA A 64 1.85 7.20 -10.54
C ALA A 64 1.42 8.53 -11.15
N THR A 65 2.33 9.20 -11.83
CA THR A 65 2.11 10.53 -12.41
C THR A 65 3.03 10.75 -13.59
N ASN A 66 2.67 11.65 -14.50
CA ASN A 66 3.52 12.05 -15.60
C ASN A 66 4.68 12.97 -15.11
N ASP A 67 5.67 13.22 -15.97
CA ASP A 67 6.84 14.05 -15.64
C ASP A 67 6.49 15.47 -15.18
N LYS A 68 5.32 15.97 -15.59
CA LYS A 68 4.85 17.32 -15.27
C LYS A 68 3.96 17.37 -14.02
N HIS A 69 3.65 16.23 -13.42
CA HIS A 69 2.71 16.10 -12.32
C HIS A 69 1.31 16.67 -12.59
N THR A 70 0.85 16.65 -13.85
CA THR A 70 -0.49 17.12 -14.25
C THR A 70 -1.51 16.00 -14.37
N ASP A 71 -1.02 14.79 -14.60
CA ASP A 71 -1.85 13.60 -14.78
C ASP A 71 -1.41 12.61 -13.70
N HIS A 72 -2.37 12.00 -13.01
CA HIS A 72 -2.06 11.05 -11.94
C HIS A 72 -3.09 9.94 -11.83
N ILE A 73 -2.65 8.86 -11.22
CA ILE A 73 -3.52 7.88 -10.58
C ILE A 73 -2.95 7.58 -9.21
N GLY A 74 -3.81 7.64 -8.20
CA GLY A 74 -3.46 7.44 -6.81
C GLY A 74 -4.49 6.59 -6.11
N LEU A 75 -4.00 5.60 -5.36
CA LEU A 75 -4.81 4.82 -4.43
C LEU A 75 -4.35 5.15 -3.01
N PHE A 76 -5.29 5.61 -2.19
CA PHE A 76 -5.02 6.10 -0.85
C PHE A 76 -5.88 5.39 0.17
N LEU A 77 -5.37 5.25 1.38
CA LEU A 77 -6.18 5.01 2.54
C LEU A 77 -6.47 6.38 3.18
N LEU A 78 -7.74 6.72 3.34
CA LEU A 78 -8.20 7.96 3.98
C LEU A 78 -9.30 7.62 4.98
N ASN A 79 -9.05 7.90 6.26
CA ASN A 79 -9.97 7.58 7.36
C ASN A 79 -10.45 6.12 7.34
N GLY A 80 -9.55 5.20 7.06
CA GLY A 80 -9.83 3.76 6.98
C GLY A 80 -10.59 3.31 5.73
N ARG A 81 -10.77 4.19 4.74
CA ARG A 81 -11.42 3.87 3.46
C ARG A 81 -10.41 3.94 2.32
N VAL A 82 -10.53 3.02 1.38
CA VAL A 82 -9.74 3.05 0.14
C VAL A 82 -10.38 4.07 -0.80
N VAL A 83 -9.57 5.01 -1.28
CA VAL A 83 -9.97 6.10 -2.17
C VAL A 83 -9.10 6.06 -3.41
N LEU A 84 -9.73 5.98 -4.57
CA LEU A 84 -9.10 6.14 -5.88
C LEU A 84 -9.24 7.61 -6.30
N SER A 85 -8.15 8.22 -6.73
CA SER A 85 -8.12 9.54 -7.36
C SER A 85 -7.31 9.46 -8.64
N PHE A 86 -7.78 10.14 -9.68
CA PHE A 86 -7.07 10.22 -10.95
C PHE A 86 -7.34 11.55 -11.65
N ASP A 87 -6.39 12.00 -12.47
CA ASP A 87 -6.54 13.10 -13.42
C ASP A 87 -5.87 12.67 -14.74
N THR A 88 -6.53 12.96 -15.86
CA THR A 88 -6.02 12.68 -17.21
C THR A 88 -5.60 13.96 -17.94
N GLY A 89 -5.24 15.01 -17.20
CA GLY A 89 -4.75 16.29 -17.72
C GLY A 89 -5.86 17.29 -18.10
N ALA A 90 -7.12 16.95 -17.84
CA ALA A 90 -8.27 17.83 -18.10
C ALA A 90 -8.88 18.42 -16.81
N GLY A 91 -8.38 18.01 -15.64
CA GLY A 91 -8.93 18.40 -14.35
C GLY A 91 -10.18 17.59 -14.01
N GLN A 92 -10.14 16.87 -12.89
CA GLN A 92 -11.32 16.36 -12.20
C GLN A 92 -11.36 16.88 -10.77
#